data_AF-A0A934SI07-F1
#
_entry.id   AF-A0A934SI07-F1
#
_cell.length_a   1.000
_cell.length_b   1.000
_cell.length_c   1.000
_cell.angle_alpha   90.00
_cell.angle_beta   90.00
_cell.angle_gamma   90.00
#
_symmetry.space_group_name_H-M   'P 1'
#
loop_
_entity.id
_entity.type
_entity.pdbx_description
1 polymer ?
#
loop_
_entity_poly.entity_id
_entity_poly.type
_entity_poly.pdbx_seq_one_letter_code
_entity_poly.pdbx_strand_id
1 'polypeptide(L)'
;MNDMEWGASGDAEGPFLAGQQEAQPKRVAVDPEEEMAVVHGLFWSYVQDFERHRGVMEARIDGAIEAEDLKAAVKAARDVRDAISLLFEERNRVEKLRREIAGGVGGGALDLDAARDEIGRRLACLRRAAGG
;
A
#
# COMPACT_ATOMS: atom_id res chain seq x y z
N MET A 1 21.15 -48.37 -27.20
CA MET A 1 19.75 -48.15 -27.58
C MET A 1 18.89 -48.78 -26.51
N ASN A 2 18.35 -47.94 -25.62
CA ASN A 2 17.00 -48.10 -25.10
C ASN A 2 16.59 -46.75 -24.52
N ASP A 3 15.55 -46.20 -25.14
CA ASP A 3 15.11 -44.83 -25.07
C ASP A 3 14.28 -44.55 -23.82
N MET A 4 14.28 -43.28 -23.44
CA MET A 4 13.42 -42.69 -22.43
C MET A 4 11.97 -42.68 -22.91
N GLU A 5 11.10 -43.49 -22.31
CA GLU A 5 9.65 -43.24 -22.31
C GLU A 5 9.22 -42.71 -20.93
N TRP A 6 9.21 -41.38 -20.81
CA TRP A 6 8.47 -40.71 -19.74
C TRP A 6 7.00 -40.62 -20.18
N GLY A 7 6.22 -41.62 -19.79
CA GLY A 7 4.78 -41.66 -20.00
C GLY A 7 4.08 -40.47 -19.33
N ALA A 8 3.32 -39.74 -20.13
CA ALA A 8 2.35 -38.77 -19.68
C ALA A 8 1.31 -39.45 -18.77
N SER A 9 1.22 -39.04 -17.51
CA SER A 9 0.01 -39.23 -16.71
C SER A 9 0.08 -38.37 -15.45
N GLY A 10 -0.95 -37.55 -15.25
CA GLY A 10 -1.20 -36.89 -13.98
C GLY A 10 -1.37 -35.39 -14.12
N ASP A 11 -2.51 -34.97 -14.66
CA ASP A 11 -3.10 -33.68 -14.32
C ASP A 11 -3.19 -33.61 -12.79
N ALA A 12 -2.28 -32.86 -12.16
CA ALA A 12 -2.33 -32.58 -10.74
C ALA A 12 -3.37 -31.48 -10.49
N GLU A 13 -4.64 -31.78 -10.76
CA GLU A 13 -5.77 -30.99 -10.24
C GLU A 13 -5.95 -31.33 -8.76
N GLY A 14 -5.08 -30.76 -7.92
CA GLY A 14 -5.39 -30.57 -6.51
C GLY A 14 -6.52 -29.53 -6.36
N PRO A 15 -7.37 -29.62 -5.32
CA PRO A 15 -8.57 -28.81 -5.16
C PRO A 15 -8.31 -27.33 -4.81
N PHE A 16 -7.06 -26.86 -4.94
CA PHE A 16 -6.71 -25.47 -4.71
C PHE A 16 -6.82 -24.71 -6.04
N LEU A 17 -8.04 -24.25 -6.36
CA LEU A 17 -8.20 -23.16 -7.31
C LEU A 17 -7.32 -22.02 -6.79
N ALA A 18 -6.25 -21.69 -7.51
CA ALA A 18 -5.49 -20.46 -7.27
C ALA A 18 -6.52 -19.33 -7.24
N GLY A 19 -6.73 -18.78 -6.04
CA GLY A 19 -7.85 -17.88 -5.77
C GLY A 19 -7.93 -16.85 -6.87
N GLN A 20 -9.03 -16.89 -7.63
CA GLN A 20 -9.37 -15.83 -8.56
C GLN A 20 -9.27 -14.55 -7.75
N GLN A 21 -8.28 -13.72 -8.06
CA GLN A 21 -8.12 -12.46 -7.39
C GLN A 21 -9.36 -11.66 -7.77
N GLU A 22 -10.36 -11.67 -6.88
CA GLU A 22 -11.65 -11.02 -7.10
C GLU A 22 -11.34 -9.60 -7.57
N ALA A 23 -11.76 -9.29 -8.79
CA ALA A 23 -11.53 -7.99 -9.37
C ALA A 23 -12.21 -6.98 -8.44
N GLN A 24 -11.40 -6.23 -7.68
CA GLN A 24 -11.92 -5.23 -6.77
C GLN A 24 -12.89 -4.33 -7.55
N PRO A 25 -14.06 -3.98 -6.96
CA PRO A 25 -15.01 -3.13 -7.62
C PRO A 25 -14.30 -1.87 -8.13
N LYS A 26 -14.53 -1.53 -9.39
CA LYS A 26 -13.91 -0.40 -10.07
C LYS A 26 -14.33 0.88 -9.34
N ARG A 27 -13.52 1.32 -8.37
CA ARG A 27 -13.74 2.57 -7.64
C ARG A 27 -13.68 3.72 -8.64
N VAL A 28 -14.44 4.78 -8.36
CA VAL A 28 -14.30 6.05 -9.07
C VAL A 28 -12.83 6.46 -8.98
N ALA A 29 -12.23 6.90 -10.08
CA ALA A 29 -10.85 7.36 -10.10
C ALA A 29 -10.74 8.67 -9.29
N VAL A 30 -10.47 8.54 -8.00
CA VAL A 30 -10.08 9.63 -7.10
C VAL A 30 -8.57 9.59 -6.96
N ASP A 31 -7.93 10.74 -6.80
CA ASP A 31 -6.50 10.80 -6.50
C ASP A 31 -6.22 10.01 -5.20
N PRO A 32 -5.34 8.99 -5.21
CA PRO A 32 -5.01 8.21 -4.03
C PRO A 32 -4.53 9.06 -2.84
N GLU A 33 -3.87 10.19 -3.08
CA GLU A 33 -3.45 11.10 -2.01
C GLU A 33 -4.65 11.84 -1.39
N GLU A 34 -5.63 12.21 -2.20
CA GLU A 34 -6.88 12.83 -1.73
C GLU A 34 -7.72 11.81 -0.93
N GLU A 35 -7.84 10.58 -1.41
CA GLU A 35 -8.53 9.50 -0.70
C GLU A 35 -7.87 9.23 0.67
N MET A 36 -6.53 9.19 0.72
CA MET A 36 -5.80 9.08 1.98
C MET A 36 -6.06 10.27 2.91
N ALA A 37 -6.09 11.49 2.38
CA ALA A 37 -6.36 12.70 3.17
C ALA A 37 -7.76 12.66 3.81
N VAL A 38 -8.77 12.16 3.07
CA VAL A 38 -10.14 11.97 3.59
C VAL A 38 -10.15 10.94 4.72
N VAL A 39 -9.52 9.78 4.54
CA VAL A 39 -9.47 8.73 5.58
C VAL A 39 -8.73 9.22 6.82
N HIS A 40 -7.64 9.97 6.66
CA HIS A 40 -6.93 10.58 7.78
C HIS A 40 -7.80 11.61 8.53
N GLY A 41 -8.61 12.40 7.83
CA GLY A 41 -9.58 13.31 8.43
C GLY A 41 -10.65 12.57 9.24
N LEU A 42 -11.21 11.49 8.70
CA LEU A 42 -12.18 10.64 9.41
C LEU A 42 -11.59 10.02 10.67
N PHE A 43 -10.36 9.51 10.59
CA PHE A 43 -9.64 8.99 11.76
C PHE A 43 -9.58 10.02 12.89
N TRP A 44 -9.16 11.25 12.61
CA TRP A 44 -9.08 12.29 13.64
C TRP A 44 -10.45 12.72 14.16
N SER A 45 -11.49 12.71 13.32
CA SER A 45 -12.86 12.94 13.79
C SER A 45 -13.28 11.90 14.83
N TYR A 46 -13.04 10.61 14.57
CA TYR A 46 -13.38 9.56 15.52
C TYR A 46 -12.56 9.62 16.80
N VAL A 47 -11.28 9.99 16.72
CA VAL A 47 -10.46 10.20 17.92
C VAL A 47 -11.02 11.36 18.74
N GLN A 48 -11.42 12.47 18.11
CA GLN A 48 -12.06 13.60 18.82
C GLN A 48 -13.35 13.18 19.51
N ASP A 49 -14.20 12.39 18.84
CA ASP A 49 -15.44 11.88 19.43
C ASP A 49 -15.17 10.97 20.63
N PHE A 50 -14.16 10.09 20.53
CA PHE A 50 -13.73 9.25 21.65
C PHE A 50 -13.23 10.09 22.84
N GLU A 51 -12.36 11.06 22.59
CA GLU A 51 -11.84 11.96 23.62
C GLU A 51 -12.95 12.79 24.27
N ARG A 52 -13.96 13.19 23.50
CA ARG A 52 -15.14 13.89 24.01
C ARG A 52 -15.93 13.01 24.97
N HIS A 53 -16.21 11.77 24.59
CA HIS A 53 -16.93 10.83 25.46
C HIS A 53 -16.13 10.50 26.73
N ARG A 54 -14.81 10.35 26.61
CA ARG A 54 -13.91 10.17 27.77
C ARG A 54 -13.96 11.37 28.72
N GLY A 55 -13.88 12.59 28.19
CA GLY A 55 -13.93 13.82 28.98
C GLY A 55 -15.25 14.01 29.73
N VAL A 56 -16.39 13.63 29.13
CA VAL A 56 -17.70 13.66 29.82
C VAL A 56 -17.70 12.74 31.04
N MET A 57 -17.12 11.55 30.95
CA MET A 57 -17.04 10.62 32.09
C MET A 57 -16.08 11.11 33.16
N GLU A 58 -14.92 11.64 32.78
CA GLU A 58 -13.91 12.14 33.71
C GLU A 58 -14.33 13.39 34.48
N ALA A 59 -15.19 14.23 33.88
CA ALA A 59 -15.72 15.43 34.53
C ALA A 59 -16.77 15.12 35.62
N ARG A 60 -17.23 13.87 35.74
CA ARG A 60 -18.24 13.51 36.73
C ARG A 60 -17.64 13.42 38.13
N ILE A 61 -18.15 14.27 39.01
CA ILE A 61 -17.68 14.42 40.40
C ILE A 61 -18.16 13.26 41.29
N ASP A 62 -19.29 12.63 40.97
CA ASP A 62 -19.90 11.54 41.75
C ASP A 62 -19.31 10.15 41.43
N GLY A 63 -18.49 10.03 40.38
CA GLY A 63 -17.91 8.77 39.93
C GLY A 63 -18.90 7.78 39.32
N ALA A 64 -20.18 8.15 39.16
CA ALA A 64 -21.19 7.29 38.56
C ALA A 64 -21.16 7.43 37.03
N ILE A 65 -21.01 6.30 36.33
CA ILE A 65 -21.03 6.27 34.86
C ILE A 65 -22.41 5.80 34.39
N GLU A 66 -23.13 6.64 33.64
CA GLU A 66 -24.38 6.20 33.00
C GLU A 66 -24.09 5.15 31.92
N ALA A 67 -25.00 4.18 31.79
CA ALA A 67 -24.89 3.12 30.81
C ALA A 67 -24.85 3.65 29.36
N GLU A 68 -25.59 4.72 29.07
CA GLU A 68 -25.63 5.38 27.77
C GLU A 68 -24.28 6.01 27.41
N ASP A 69 -23.65 6.70 28.36
CA ASP A 69 -22.33 7.31 28.17
C ASP A 69 -21.29 6.22 27.93
N LEU A 70 -21.31 5.14 28.73
CA LEU A 70 -20.40 4.00 28.58
C LEU A 70 -20.53 3.38 27.18
N LYS A 71 -21.77 3.18 26.72
CA LYS A 71 -22.05 2.63 25.39
C LYS A 71 -21.52 3.55 24.28
N ALA A 72 -21.66 4.86 24.43
CA ALA A 72 -21.16 5.83 23.47
C ALA A 72 -19.62 5.82 23.39
N ALA A 73 -18.92 5.79 24.53
CA ALA A 73 -17.45 5.69 24.55
C ALA A 73 -16.94 4.38 23.96
N VAL A 74 -17.58 3.24 24.28
CA VAL A 74 -17.22 1.93 23.72
C VAL A 74 -17.43 1.91 22.21
N LYS A 75 -18.50 2.54 21.72
CA LYS A 75 -18.73 2.68 20.28
C LYS A 75 -17.64 3.53 19.63
N ALA A 76 -17.35 4.72 20.17
CA ALA A 76 -16.31 5.60 19.63
C ALA A 76 -14.92 4.91 19.63
N ALA A 77 -14.59 4.12 20.65
CA ALA A 77 -13.36 3.33 20.67
C ALA A 77 -13.29 2.29 19.54
N ARG A 78 -14.43 1.66 19.20
CA ARG A 78 -14.51 0.72 18.06
C ARG A 78 -14.39 1.46 16.74
N ASP A 79 -15.06 2.60 16.60
CA ASP A 79 -15.01 3.43 15.39
C ASP A 79 -13.57 3.90 15.12
N VAL A 80 -12.82 4.29 16.16
CA VAL A 80 -11.37 4.60 16.05
C VAL A 80 -10.57 3.40 15.56
N ARG A 81 -10.78 2.22 16.16
CA ARG A 81 -10.06 0.99 15.77
C ARG A 81 -10.34 0.64 14.30
N ASP A 82 -11.59 0.72 13.88
CA ASP A 82 -11.99 0.37 12.52
C ASP A 82 -11.44 1.39 11.51
N ALA A 83 -11.34 2.68 11.89
CA ALA A 83 -10.68 3.70 11.09
C ALA A 83 -9.16 3.49 10.96
N ILE A 84 -8.48 2.95 11.98
CA ILE A 84 -7.05 2.57 11.88
C ILE A 84 -6.88 1.46 10.83
N SER A 85 -7.77 0.46 10.81
CA SER A 85 -7.72 -0.60 9.80
C SER A 85 -7.87 -0.02 8.40
N LEU A 86 -8.85 0.86 8.19
CA LEU A 86 -9.06 1.55 6.91
C LEU A 86 -7.82 2.38 6.49
N LEU A 87 -7.19 3.08 7.43
CA LEU A 87 -5.99 3.86 7.17
C LEU A 87 -4.82 2.97 6.70
N PHE A 88 -4.66 1.78 7.29
CA PHE A 88 -3.62 0.85 6.85
C PHE A 88 -3.89 0.28 5.47
N GLU A 89 -5.14 -0.05 5.16
CA GLU A 89 -5.54 -0.51 3.83
C GLU A 89 -5.23 0.54 2.77
N GLU A 90 -5.65 1.79 2.98
CA GLU A 90 -5.40 2.86 2.01
C GLU A 90 -3.93 3.27 1.94
N ARG A 91 -3.19 3.26 3.06
CA ARG A 91 -1.72 3.47 3.04
C ARG A 91 -1.03 2.42 2.17
N ASN A 92 -1.38 1.15 2.33
CA ASN A 92 -0.79 0.06 1.54
C ASN A 92 -1.14 0.21 0.06
N ARG A 93 -2.35 0.70 -0.25
CA ARG A 93 -2.78 1.00 -1.62
C ARG A 93 -1.96 2.14 -2.23
N VAL A 94 -1.84 3.27 -1.53
CA VAL A 94 -1.05 4.43 -2.00
C VAL A 94 0.40 4.03 -2.22
N GLU A 95 1.00 3.27 -1.30
CA GLU A 95 2.37 2.78 -1.45
C GLU A 95 2.52 1.85 -2.66
N LYS A 96 1.56 0.96 -2.90
CA LYS A 96 1.54 0.12 -4.10
C LYS A 96 1.48 0.96 -5.38
N LEU A 97 0.59 1.94 -5.44
CA LEU A 97 0.43 2.83 -6.60
C LEU A 97 1.68 3.69 -6.82
N ARG A 98 2.29 4.21 -5.75
CA ARG A 98 3.57 4.94 -5.81
C ARG A 98 4.68 4.06 -6.39
N ARG A 99 4.74 2.77 -6.00
CA ARG A 99 5.70 1.81 -6.56
C ARG A 99 5.39 1.44 -8.01
N GLU A 100 4.13 1.34 -8.42
CA GLU A 100 3.77 1.08 -9.81
C GLU A 100 4.14 2.28 -10.71
N ILE A 101 3.86 3.50 -10.26
CA ILE A 101 4.26 4.73 -10.95
C ILE A 101 5.78 4.83 -11.04
N ALA A 102 6.49 4.64 -9.92
CA ALA A 102 7.96 4.69 -9.88
C ALA A 102 8.61 3.52 -10.65
N GLY A 103 8.00 2.33 -10.61
CA GLY A 103 8.41 1.15 -11.37
C GLY A 103 8.19 1.31 -12.88
N GLY A 104 7.25 2.18 -13.29
CA GLY A 104 7.07 2.60 -14.67
C GLY A 104 8.21 3.49 -15.21
N VAL A 105 8.96 4.17 -14.34
CA VAL A 105 10.12 4.98 -14.72
C VAL A 105 11.36 4.11 -15.00
N GLY A 106 11.34 2.84 -14.62
CA GLY A 106 12.42 1.85 -14.84
C GLY A 106 12.15 0.82 -15.94
N GLY A 107 11.06 0.95 -16.72
CA GLY A 107 10.69 -0.02 -17.76
C GLY A 107 11.58 0.02 -19.02
N GLY A 108 12.33 1.11 -19.21
CA GLY A 108 13.46 1.12 -20.12
C GLY A 108 14.69 0.66 -19.35
N ALA A 109 15.14 -0.58 -19.56
CA ALA A 109 16.44 -1.00 -19.07
C ALA A 109 17.46 0.03 -19.55
N LEU A 110 18.08 0.76 -18.63
CA LEU A 110 19.22 1.62 -18.97
C LEU A 110 20.27 0.72 -19.61
N ASP A 111 20.55 0.96 -20.88
CA ASP A 111 21.63 0.26 -21.57
C ASP A 111 22.97 0.80 -21.04
N LEU A 112 23.43 0.16 -19.96
CA LEU A 112 24.67 0.53 -19.29
C LEU A 112 25.89 0.25 -20.19
N ASP A 113 25.76 -0.64 -21.17
CA ASP A 113 26.84 -0.93 -22.10
C ASP A 113 26.96 0.18 -23.15
N ALA A 114 25.85 0.60 -23.77
CA ALA A 114 25.84 1.77 -24.66
C ALA A 114 26.27 3.06 -23.94
N ALA A 115 25.86 3.24 -22.67
CA ALA A 115 26.30 4.36 -21.85
C ALA A 115 27.81 4.32 -21.57
N ARG A 116 28.35 3.13 -21.27
CA ARG A 116 29.79 2.93 -21.05
C ARG A 116 30.59 3.23 -22.33
N ASP A 117 30.10 2.78 -23.48
CA ASP A 117 30.73 3.06 -24.78
C ASP A 117 30.77 4.57 -25.07
N GLU A 118 29.68 5.28 -24.81
CA GLU A 118 29.61 6.73 -25.01
C GLU A 118 30.58 7.49 -24.09
N ILE A 119 30.69 7.10 -22.82
CA ILE A 119 31.67 7.67 -21.89
C ILE A 119 33.09 7.39 -22.40
N GLY A 120 33.38 6.17 -22.84
CA GLY A 120 34.68 5.79 -23.40
C GLY A 120 35.08 6.64 -24.59
N ARG A 121 34.15 6.88 -25.53
CA ARG A 121 34.36 7.79 -26.67
C ARG A 121 34.69 9.21 -26.22
N ARG A 122 33.94 9.77 -25.28
CA ARG A 122 34.19 11.13 -24.76
C ARG A 122 35.54 11.25 -24.08
N LEU A 123 35.91 10.27 -23.26
CA LEU A 123 37.22 10.23 -22.61
C LEU A 123 38.35 10.11 -23.63
N ALA A 124 38.19 9.31 -24.68
CA ALA A 124 39.18 9.20 -25.76
C ALA A 124 39.33 10.51 -26.54
N CYS A 125 38.24 11.26 -26.77
CA CYS A 125 38.32 12.60 -27.34
C CYS A 125 39.07 13.58 -26.43
N LEU A 126 38.82 13.55 -25.13
CA LEU A 126 39.52 14.39 -24.15
C LEU A 126 41.03 14.07 -24.08
N ARG A 127 41.41 12.79 -24.06
CA ARG A 127 42.83 12.37 -24.08
C ARG A 127 43.55 12.83 -25.34
N ARG A 128 42.91 12.67 -26.50
CA ARG A 128 43.45 13.17 -27.78
C ARG A 128 43.62 14.68 -27.77
N ALA A 129 42.66 15.44 -27.24
CA ALA A 129 42.78 16.89 -27.10
C ALA A 129 43.90 17.31 -26.12
N ALA A 130 44.22 16.47 -25.13
CA ALA A 130 45.28 16.72 -24.15
C ALA A 130 46.69 16.26 -24.61
N GLY A 131 46.83 15.71 -25.83
CA GLY A 131 48.13 15.32 -26.38
C GLY A 131 48.54 13.86 -26.19
N GLY A 132 47.63 12.99 -25.72
CA GLY A 132 47.87 11.55 -25.53
C GLY A 132 47.74 11.10 -24.09
#